data_AF-A0A2V3WB90-F1
#
_entry.id   AF-A0A2V3WB90-F1
#
_cell.length_a   1.000
_cell.length_b   1.000
_cell.length_c   1.000
_cell.angle_alpha   90.00
_cell.angle_beta   90.00
_cell.angle_gamma   90.00
#
_symmetry.space_group_name_H-M   'P 1'
#
loop_
_entity.id
_entity.type
_entity.pdbx_description
1 polymer ?
#
loop_
_entity_poly.entity_id
_entity_poly.type
_entity_poly.pdbx_seq_one_letter_code
_entity_poly.pdbx_strand_id
1 'polypeptide(L)'
;MYLDKIYKLQTGVSLKISTIALQKLIANAIDHCQLSELESIRCTVDLYAYLSVVVYEGTEDLIARRHLWISPKIKADLIARQPVSFSSFCNLFWRNLDEDDPDGDEWQQLMASDRFYSQLTVLLNKLRITERNLQQYTKISDLSLESA
;
A
#
# COMPACT_ATOMS: atom_id res chain seq x y z
N MET A 1 7.42 8.19 -7.61
CA MET A 1 7.42 7.65 -6.23
C MET A 1 7.81 6.18 -6.33
N TYR A 2 8.72 5.66 -5.52
CA TYR A 2 9.49 4.44 -5.85
C TYR A 2 8.82 3.09 -5.48
N LEU A 3 7.65 3.09 -4.84
CA LEU A 3 6.86 1.87 -4.62
C LEU A 3 6.14 1.41 -5.89
N ASP A 4 5.87 2.33 -6.82
CA ASP A 4 5.22 2.05 -8.11
C ASP A 4 6.17 1.40 -9.16
N LYS A 5 7.24 0.75 -8.72
CA LYS A 5 8.12 -0.04 -9.58
C LYS A 5 7.51 -1.43 -9.79
N ILE A 6 7.68 -1.96 -11.00
CA ILE A 6 7.39 -3.36 -11.29
C ILE A 6 8.51 -4.23 -10.69
N TYR A 7 8.12 -5.15 -9.81
CA TYR A 7 8.92 -6.21 -9.24
C TYR A 7 8.61 -7.51 -9.98
N LYS A 8 9.65 -8.29 -10.29
CA LYS A 8 9.52 -9.59 -10.93
C LYS A 8 10.09 -10.65 -10.01
N LEU A 9 9.26 -11.59 -9.61
CA LEU A 9 9.65 -12.76 -8.81
C LEU A 9 10.30 -13.81 -9.72
N GLN A 10 11.13 -14.70 -9.16
CA GLN A 10 11.81 -15.75 -9.95
C GLN A 10 10.82 -16.72 -10.61
N THR A 11 9.63 -16.89 -10.05
CA THR A 11 8.56 -17.72 -10.62
C THR A 11 7.87 -17.11 -11.84
N GLY A 12 8.27 -15.91 -12.26
CA GLY A 12 7.69 -15.20 -13.40
C GLY A 12 6.55 -14.24 -13.06
N VAL A 13 6.14 -14.16 -11.78
CA VAL A 13 5.14 -13.18 -11.34
C VAL A 13 5.69 -11.77 -11.42
N SER A 14 4.99 -10.90 -12.13
CA SER A 14 5.32 -9.48 -12.27
C SER A 14 4.27 -8.65 -11.56
N LEU A 15 4.65 -7.82 -10.59
CA LEU A 15 3.72 -7.08 -9.73
C LEU A 15 4.21 -5.68 -9.39
N LYS A 16 3.31 -4.82 -8.89
CA LYS A 16 3.63 -3.49 -8.38
C LYS A 16 2.86 -3.22 -7.09
N ILE A 17 3.53 -2.57 -6.14
CA ILE A 17 2.89 -2.02 -4.94
C ILE A 17 2.41 -0.60 -5.26
N SER A 18 1.11 -0.47 -5.47
CA SER A 18 0.43 0.77 -5.83
C SER A 18 0.14 1.63 -4.60
N THR A 19 0.37 2.93 -4.75
CA THR A 19 0.11 3.95 -3.72
C THR A 19 -1.08 4.85 -4.07
N ILE A 20 -1.87 4.49 -5.09
CA ILE A 20 -2.95 5.34 -5.63
C ILE A 20 -4.00 5.67 -4.56
N ALA A 21 -4.38 4.71 -3.71
CA ALA A 21 -5.36 4.97 -2.65
C ALA A 21 -4.84 6.01 -1.65
N LEU A 22 -3.56 5.92 -1.26
CA LEU A 22 -2.93 6.92 -0.41
C LEU A 22 -2.84 8.31 -1.07
N GLN A 23 -2.54 8.36 -2.37
CA GLN A 23 -2.52 9.63 -3.11
C GLN A 23 -3.91 10.28 -3.18
N LYS A 24 -4.96 9.48 -3.39
CA LYS A 24 -6.35 9.95 -3.36
C LYS A 24 -6.74 10.47 -1.97
N LEU A 25 -6.33 9.76 -0.91
CA LEU A 25 -6.55 10.21 0.46
C LEU A 25 -5.92 11.59 0.70
N ILE A 26 -4.67 11.76 0.30
CA ILE A 26 -3.96 13.05 0.42
C ILE A 26 -4.69 14.15 -0.36
N ALA A 27 -5.08 13.88 -1.60
CA ALA A 27 -5.79 14.86 -2.44
C ALA A 27 -7.13 15.26 -1.80
N ASN A 28 -7.94 14.30 -1.38
CA ASN A 28 -9.23 14.55 -0.72
C ASN A 28 -9.06 15.35 0.58
N ALA A 29 -8.04 15.03 1.39
CA ALA A 29 -7.75 15.76 2.61
C ALA A 29 -7.39 17.23 2.35
N ILE A 30 -6.67 17.50 1.25
CA ILE A 30 -6.35 18.85 0.80
C ILE A 30 -7.61 19.57 0.31
N ASP A 31 -8.37 18.95 -0.60
CA ASP A 31 -9.55 19.54 -1.24
C ASP A 31 -10.66 19.88 -0.23
N HIS A 32 -10.78 19.08 0.83
CA HIS A 32 -11.82 19.25 1.85
C HIS A 32 -11.29 19.84 3.17
N CYS A 33 -9.99 20.12 3.28
CA CYS A 33 -9.35 20.57 4.52
C CYS A 33 -9.66 19.64 5.73
N GLN A 34 -9.75 18.33 5.50
CA GLN A 34 -10.08 17.33 6.53
C GLN A 34 -8.85 16.53 6.94
N LEU A 35 -8.59 16.51 8.26
CA LEU A 35 -7.39 15.90 8.84
C LEU A 35 -7.62 14.52 9.47
N SER A 36 -8.86 14.19 9.81
CA SER A 36 -9.21 13.06 10.68
C SER A 36 -8.63 11.71 10.21
N GLU A 37 -8.66 11.45 8.89
CA GLU A 37 -8.17 10.19 8.34
C GLU A 37 -6.64 10.18 8.22
N LEU A 38 -5.99 11.33 7.94
CA LEU A 38 -4.53 11.44 7.95
C LEU A 38 -3.93 11.25 9.35
N GLU A 39 -4.62 11.77 10.38
CA GLU A 39 -4.24 11.63 11.79
C GLU A 39 -4.24 10.18 12.28
N SER A 40 -4.96 9.28 11.61
CA SER A 40 -4.95 7.85 11.95
C SER A 40 -3.63 7.16 11.54
N ILE A 41 -2.85 7.76 10.65
CA ILE A 41 -1.62 7.17 10.09
C ILE A 41 -0.40 7.68 10.88
N ARG A 42 0.05 6.91 11.87
CA ARG A 42 1.11 7.32 12.80
C ARG A 42 2.47 6.68 12.50
N CYS A 43 2.49 5.49 11.94
CA CYS A 43 3.69 4.73 11.61
C CYS A 43 3.67 4.15 10.18
N THR A 44 4.76 3.52 9.75
CA THR A 44 4.88 2.94 8.41
C THR A 44 3.94 1.75 8.19
N VAL A 45 3.58 1.03 9.26
CA VAL A 45 2.66 -0.12 9.19
C VAL A 45 1.24 0.35 8.88
N ASP A 46 0.82 1.51 9.41
CA ASP A 46 -0.51 2.07 9.14
C ASP A 46 -0.71 2.39 7.64
N LEU A 47 0.38 2.60 6.90
CA LEU A 47 0.32 2.80 5.45
C LEU A 47 -0.20 1.57 4.71
N TYR A 48 -0.04 0.36 5.26
CA TYR A 48 -0.42 -0.90 4.58
C TYR A 48 -1.91 -0.95 4.23
N ALA A 49 -2.76 -0.30 5.02
CA ALA A 49 -4.20 -0.19 4.73
C ALA A 49 -4.49 0.59 3.44
N TYR A 50 -3.55 1.42 2.98
CA TYR A 50 -3.69 2.30 1.82
C TYR A 50 -2.81 1.85 0.63
N LEU A 51 -2.18 0.68 0.73
CA LEU A 51 -1.41 0.06 -0.34
C LEU A 51 -2.23 -1.04 -1.02
N SER A 52 -1.98 -1.22 -2.31
CA SER A 52 -2.51 -2.35 -3.07
C SER A 52 -1.44 -2.98 -3.95
N VAL A 53 -1.64 -4.22 -4.36
CA VAL A 53 -0.77 -4.95 -5.26
C VAL A 53 -1.51 -5.19 -6.57
N VAL A 54 -0.87 -4.83 -7.67
CA VAL A 54 -1.35 -5.13 -9.03
C VAL A 54 -0.40 -6.14 -9.64
N VAL A 55 -0.93 -7.30 -10.05
CA VAL A 55 -0.19 -8.34 -10.75
C VAL A 55 -0.41 -8.19 -12.26
N TYR A 56 0.68 -8.06 -13.00
CA TYR A 56 0.68 -7.86 -14.46
C TYR A 56 0.91 -9.16 -15.23
N GLU A 57 1.80 -10.01 -14.74
CA GLU A 57 2.17 -11.30 -15.36
C GLU A 57 2.27 -12.39 -14.29
N GLY A 58 2.11 -13.65 -14.70
CA GLY A 58 2.21 -14.81 -13.80
C GLY A 58 0.99 -15.03 -12.90
N THR A 59 -0.14 -14.38 -13.17
CA THR A 59 -1.39 -14.52 -12.38
C THR A 59 -1.87 -15.96 -12.29
N GLU A 60 -1.91 -16.69 -13.40
CA GLU A 60 -2.45 -18.06 -13.44
C GLU A 60 -1.60 -19.01 -12.58
N ASP A 61 -0.27 -18.92 -12.72
CA ASP A 61 0.66 -19.73 -11.95
C ASP A 61 0.64 -19.35 -10.45
N LEU A 62 0.51 -18.06 -10.13
CA LEU A 62 0.33 -17.60 -8.76
C LEU A 62 -0.97 -18.18 -8.15
N ILE A 63 -2.08 -18.14 -8.88
CA ILE A 63 -3.36 -18.72 -8.43
C ILE A 63 -3.23 -20.23 -8.25
N ALA A 64 -2.56 -20.93 -9.17
CA ALA A 64 -2.36 -22.37 -9.10
C ALA A 64 -1.55 -22.76 -7.85
N ARG A 65 -0.42 -22.08 -7.62
CA ARG A 65 0.40 -22.29 -6.41
C ARG A 65 -0.36 -21.92 -5.14
N ARG A 66 -1.18 -20.86 -5.16
CA ARG A 66 -1.88 -20.32 -3.98
C ARG A 66 -3.33 -20.75 -3.81
N HIS A 67 -3.76 -21.79 -4.52
CA HIS A 67 -5.17 -22.14 -4.59
C HIS A 67 -5.83 -22.41 -3.21
N LEU A 68 -5.06 -22.85 -2.21
CA LEU A 68 -5.55 -23.10 -0.84
C LEU A 68 -5.77 -21.82 -0.02
N TRP A 69 -4.98 -20.77 -0.25
CA TRP A 69 -5.02 -19.52 0.53
C TRP A 69 -5.73 -18.38 -0.20
N ILE A 70 -6.03 -18.55 -1.49
CA ILE A 70 -6.68 -17.53 -2.29
C ILE A 70 -8.20 -17.53 -2.07
N SER A 71 -8.72 -16.43 -1.54
CA SER A 71 -10.17 -16.26 -1.46
C SER A 71 -10.78 -16.07 -2.87
N PRO A 72 -12.08 -16.40 -3.07
CA PRO A 72 -12.76 -16.19 -4.35
C PRO A 72 -12.67 -14.74 -4.84
N LYS A 73 -12.71 -13.78 -3.90
CA LYS A 73 -12.57 -12.35 -4.21
C LYS A 73 -11.17 -12.03 -4.75
N ILE A 74 -10.12 -12.44 -4.04
CA ILE A 74 -8.73 -12.20 -4.49
C ILE A 74 -8.49 -12.87 -5.84
N LYS A 75 -9.01 -14.08 -6.05
CA LYS A 75 -8.92 -14.78 -7.33
C LYS A 75 -9.56 -13.98 -8.46
N ALA A 76 -10.78 -13.48 -8.24
CA ALA A 76 -11.47 -12.65 -9.23
C ALA A 76 -10.70 -11.35 -9.53
N ASP A 77 -10.22 -10.68 -8.48
CA ASP A 77 -9.44 -9.44 -8.60
C ASP A 77 -8.13 -9.68 -9.38
N LEU A 78 -7.41 -10.76 -9.10
CA LEU A 78 -6.18 -11.12 -9.81
C LEU A 78 -6.43 -11.43 -11.29
N ILE A 79 -7.46 -12.23 -11.60
CA ILE A 79 -7.84 -12.55 -12.99
C ILE A 79 -8.21 -11.28 -13.77
N ALA A 80 -8.96 -10.38 -13.12
CA ALA A 80 -9.37 -9.11 -13.71
C ALA A 80 -8.27 -8.03 -13.70
N ARG A 81 -7.04 -8.37 -13.24
CA ARG A 81 -5.90 -7.45 -13.05
C ARG A 81 -6.27 -6.21 -12.22
N GLN A 82 -7.21 -6.37 -11.30
CA GLN A 82 -7.60 -5.33 -10.36
C GLN A 82 -6.62 -5.28 -9.19
N PRO A 83 -6.44 -4.10 -8.56
CA PRO A 83 -5.61 -4.00 -7.38
C PRO A 83 -6.18 -4.82 -6.22
N VAL A 84 -5.37 -5.72 -5.68
CA VAL A 84 -5.66 -6.47 -4.44
C VAL A 84 -5.12 -5.67 -3.27
N SER A 85 -5.80 -5.63 -2.12
CA SER A 85 -5.26 -4.93 -0.94
C SER A 85 -3.92 -5.55 -0.52
N PHE A 86 -2.99 -4.71 -0.06
CA PHE A 86 -1.65 -5.17 0.31
C PHE A 86 -1.69 -6.23 1.42
N SER A 87 -2.53 -6.04 2.44
CA SER A 87 -2.71 -7.01 3.52
C SER A 87 -3.25 -8.36 3.04
N SER A 88 -4.28 -8.36 2.18
CA SER A 88 -4.81 -9.61 1.62
C SER A 88 -3.81 -10.30 0.70
N PHE A 89 -2.99 -9.55 -0.02
CA PHE A 89 -1.92 -10.12 -0.83
C PHE A 89 -0.81 -10.74 0.03
N CYS A 90 -0.40 -10.09 1.13
CA CYS A 90 0.56 -10.67 2.08
C CYS A 90 0.07 -11.99 2.67
N ASN A 91 -1.24 -12.12 2.92
CA ASN A 91 -1.83 -13.35 3.45
C ASN A 91 -1.74 -14.55 2.49
N LEU A 92 -1.48 -14.33 1.19
CA LEU A 92 -1.23 -15.43 0.25
C LEU A 92 0.06 -16.20 0.59
N PHE A 93 0.98 -15.58 1.32
CA PHE A 93 2.28 -16.14 1.67
C PHE A 93 2.40 -16.48 3.17
N TRP A 94 1.26 -16.60 3.86
CA TRP A 94 1.25 -17.01 5.26
C TRP A 94 1.55 -18.51 5.34
N ARG A 95 2.73 -18.84 5.89
CA ARG A 95 3.37 -20.16 5.83
C ARG A 95 2.58 -21.30 6.49
N ASN A 96 2.64 -22.47 5.85
CA ASN A 96 2.93 -23.71 6.55
C ASN A 96 4.46 -23.89 6.55
N LEU A 97 5.07 -24.26 7.68
CA LEU A 97 6.53 -24.29 7.87
C LEU A 97 7.28 -25.28 6.96
N ASP A 98 6.57 -26.22 6.33
CA ASP A 98 7.14 -27.35 5.59
C ASP A 98 7.04 -27.21 4.05
N GLU A 99 6.54 -26.09 3.53
CA GLU A 99 6.32 -25.90 2.08
C GLU A 99 7.39 -24.99 1.47
N ASP A 100 8.01 -25.44 0.38
CA ASP A 100 8.93 -24.64 -0.42
C ASP A 100 8.14 -23.51 -1.12
N ASP A 101 8.42 -22.28 -0.70
CA ASP A 101 7.69 -21.10 -1.13
C ASP A 101 8.63 -19.99 -1.64
N PRO A 102 9.14 -20.11 -2.89
CA PRO A 102 10.05 -19.12 -3.45
C PRO A 102 9.39 -17.73 -3.63
N ASP A 103 8.09 -17.67 -3.95
CA ASP A 103 7.39 -16.38 -4.07
C ASP A 103 7.24 -15.68 -2.72
N GLY A 104 6.89 -16.47 -1.70
CA GLY A 104 6.71 -15.99 -0.34
C GLY A 104 8.03 -15.54 0.26
N ASP A 105 9.10 -16.29 0.04
CA ASP A 105 10.43 -15.92 0.50
C ASP A 105 10.91 -14.62 -0.17
N GLU A 106 10.75 -14.47 -1.50
CA GLU A 106 11.08 -13.22 -2.19
C GLU A 106 10.18 -12.06 -1.76
N TRP A 107 8.89 -12.30 -1.56
CA TRP A 107 7.95 -11.30 -1.06
C TRP A 107 8.33 -10.82 0.34
N GLN A 108 8.68 -11.73 1.24
CA GLN A 108 9.14 -11.40 2.59
C GLN A 108 10.48 -10.67 2.56
N GLN A 109 11.43 -11.09 1.72
CA GLN A 109 12.71 -10.39 1.53
C GLN A 109 12.49 -8.96 1.00
N LEU A 110 11.58 -8.77 0.05
CA LEU A 110 11.21 -7.45 -0.46
C LEU A 110 10.68 -6.56 0.67
N MET A 111 9.74 -7.07 1.47
CA MET A 111 9.14 -6.31 2.58
C MET A 111 10.13 -6.04 3.72
N ALA A 112 11.03 -6.97 3.99
CA ALA A 112 12.07 -6.81 5.01
C ALA A 112 13.25 -5.93 4.56
N SER A 113 13.30 -5.54 3.29
CA SER A 113 14.42 -4.76 2.77
C SER A 113 14.46 -3.32 3.32
N ASP A 114 15.66 -2.83 3.62
CA ASP A 114 15.91 -1.43 3.99
C ASP A 114 15.34 -0.45 2.96
N ARG A 115 15.38 -0.85 1.68
CA ARG A 115 14.84 -0.05 0.57
C ARG A 115 13.33 0.13 0.70
N PHE A 116 12.59 -0.95 0.98
CA PHE A 116 11.15 -0.88 1.16
C PHE A 116 10.79 -0.03 2.39
N TYR A 117 11.48 -0.26 3.51
CA TYR A 117 11.31 0.54 4.72
C TYR A 117 11.59 2.03 4.51
N SER A 118 12.68 2.36 3.81
CA SER A 118 13.04 3.74 3.44
C SER A 118 11.94 4.40 2.60
N GLN A 119 11.35 3.68 1.65
CA GLN A 119 10.27 4.18 0.82
C GLN A 119 9.00 4.47 1.61
N LEU A 120 8.62 3.59 2.54
CA LEU A 120 7.50 3.83 3.45
C LEU A 120 7.76 5.03 4.36
N THR A 121 9.00 5.18 4.84
CA THR A 121 9.39 6.33 5.67
C THR A 121 9.27 7.64 4.90
N VAL A 122 9.70 7.69 3.63
CA VAL A 122 9.53 8.86 2.76
C VAL A 122 8.04 9.18 2.55
N LEU A 123 7.21 8.16 2.34
CA LEU A 123 5.75 8.33 2.24
C LEU A 123 5.14 8.92 3.51
N LEU A 124 5.48 8.35 4.67
CA LEU A 124 5.00 8.82 5.96
C LEU A 124 5.41 10.28 6.22
N ASN A 125 6.64 10.64 5.86
CA ASN A 125 7.11 12.02 6.00
C ASN A 125 6.34 12.99 5.11
N LYS A 126 5.97 12.60 3.88
CA LYS A 126 5.11 13.42 3.02
C LYS A 126 3.74 13.64 3.64
N LEU A 127 3.11 12.58 4.18
CA LEU A 127 1.84 12.70 4.89
C LEU A 127 1.92 13.67 6.06
N ARG A 128 2.96 13.56 6.89
CA ARG A 128 3.18 14.46 8.04
C ARG A 128 3.40 15.90 7.62
N ILE A 129 4.05 16.15 6.48
CA ILE A 129 4.20 17.51 5.94
C ILE A 129 2.83 18.04 5.50
N THR A 130 2.05 17.25 4.77
CA THR A 130 0.70 17.63 4.35
C THR A 130 -0.21 17.93 5.56
N GLU A 131 -0.22 17.05 6.57
CA GLU A 131 -0.98 17.22 7.81
C GLU A 131 -0.64 18.56 8.48
N ARG A 132 0.65 18.88 8.64
CA ARG A 132 1.09 20.16 9.23
C ARG A 132 0.67 21.36 8.41
N ASN A 133 0.80 21.29 7.09
CA ASN A 133 0.41 22.40 6.20
C ASN A 133 -1.08 22.68 6.29
N LEU A 134 -1.91 21.62 6.33
CA LEU A 134 -3.36 21.74 6.49
C LEU A 134 -3.73 22.30 7.87
N GLN A 135 -3.09 21.81 8.95
CA GLN A 135 -3.28 22.36 10.29
C GLN A 135 -2.94 23.86 10.38
N GLN A 136 -1.89 24.31 9.68
CA GLN A 136 -1.54 25.73 9.60
C GLN A 136 -2.59 26.53 8.83
N TYR A 137 -3.07 26.01 7.70
CA TYR A 137 -4.09 26.67 6.90
C TYR A 137 -5.42 26.84 7.64
N THR A 138 -5.88 25.81 8.35
CA THR A 138 -7.08 25.88 9.18
C THR A 138 -6.92 26.93 10.29
N LYS A 139 -5.79 26.93 11.02
CA LYS A 139 -5.53 27.91 12.08
C LYS A 139 -5.52 29.36 11.57
N ILE A 140 -4.93 29.62 10.41
CA ILE A 140 -4.91 30.96 9.81
C ILE A 140 -6.33 31.38 9.39
N SER A 141 -7.11 30.45 8.84
CA SER A 141 -8.49 30.71 8.43
C SER A 141 -9.38 31.04 9.63
N ASP A 142 -9.27 30.28 10.73
CA ASP A 142 -10.02 30.52 11.96
C ASP A 142 -9.69 31.88 12.59
N LEU A 143 -8.40 32.24 12.67
CA LEU A 143 -7.95 33.54 13.19
C LEU A 143 -8.45 34.71 12.31
N SER A 144 -8.57 34.51 11.00
CA SER A 144 -9.08 35.53 10.08
C SER A 144 -10.59 35.79 10.23
N LEU A 145 -11.35 34.81 10.71
CA LEU A 145 -12.79 34.92 10.98
C LEU A 145 -13.10 35.56 12.34
N GLU A 146 -12.22 35.39 13.34
CA GLU A 146 -12.37 36.05 14.65
C GLU A 146 -11.97 37.55 14.63
N SER A 147 -11.42 38.02 13.52
CA SER A 147 -10.92 39.39 13.33
C SER A 147 -11.89 40.34 12.62
N ALA A 148 -13.10 39.88 12.26
CA ALA A 148 -14.10 40.61 11.48
C ALA A 148 -15.40 40.84 12.28
#